data_AF-A0A838H952-F1
#
_entry.id   AF-A0A838H952-F1
#
_cell.length_a   1.000
_cell.length_b   1.000
_cell.length_c   1.000
_cell.angle_alpha   90.00
_cell.angle_beta   90.00
_cell.angle_gamma   90.00
#
_symmetry.space_group_name_H-M   'P 1'
#
loop_
_entity.id
_entity.type
_entity.pdbx_description
1 polymer ?
#
loop_
_entity_poly.entity_id
_entity_poly.type
_entity_poly.pdbx_seq_one_letter_code
_entity_poly.pdbx_strand_id
1 'polypeptide(L)'
;MTPTTPKIHTDISAAGEWLKAYSTAKAESDRWAEIAAAARRNVEEAMGAAEVGLVDGRKALTWSFVERTTVDTKKLRDDLGDDALEPYMRTTISRQFRPCA
;
A
#
# COMPACT_ATOMS: atom_id res chain seq x y z
N MET A 1 -29.95 -7.33 -17.43
CA MET A 1 -29.35 -6.19 -18.14
C MET A 1 -28.53 -5.40 -17.13
N THR A 2 -27.20 -5.53 -17.13
CA THR A 2 -26.35 -4.66 -16.33
C THR A 2 -26.29 -3.28 -17.00
N PRO A 3 -26.66 -2.18 -16.33
CA PRO A 3 -26.48 -0.87 -16.91
C PRO A 3 -24.98 -0.59 -17.03
N THR A 4 -24.47 -0.54 -18.26
CA THR A 4 -23.13 -0.03 -18.55
C THR A 4 -23.13 1.46 -18.21
N THR A 5 -22.58 1.83 -17.06
CA THR A 5 -22.40 3.23 -16.67
C THR A 5 -21.56 3.94 -17.74
N PRO A 6 -22.04 5.06 -18.33
CA PRO A 6 -21.26 5.79 -19.32
C PRO A 6 -20.03 6.41 -18.65
N LYS A 7 -18.85 6.18 -19.23
CA LYS A 7 -17.61 6.82 -18.79
C LYS A 7 -17.66 8.29 -19.24
N ILE A 8 -17.64 9.20 -18.27
CA ILE A 8 -17.60 10.64 -18.53
C ILE A 8 -16.14 11.03 -18.82
N HIS A 9 -15.90 11.61 -19.99
CA HIS A 9 -14.59 12.12 -20.40
C HIS A 9 -14.53 13.63 -20.17
N THR A 10 -13.37 14.14 -19.76
CA THR A 10 -13.11 15.57 -19.59
C THR A 10 -11.72 15.88 -20.12
N ASP A 11 -11.61 16.96 -20.90
CA ASP A 11 -10.31 17.46 -21.34
C ASP A 11 -9.55 18.08 -20.15
N ILE A 12 -8.38 17.54 -19.88
CA ILE A 12 -7.49 17.97 -18.80
C ILE A 12 -6.18 18.55 -19.35
N SER A 13 -6.14 18.99 -20.61
CA SER A 13 -4.95 19.52 -21.27
C SER A 13 -4.25 20.62 -20.44
N ALA A 14 -5.02 21.46 -19.74
CA ALA A 14 -4.50 22.49 -18.83
C ALA A 14 -3.70 21.93 -17.63
N ALA A 15 -3.89 20.67 -17.26
CA ALA A 15 -3.15 19.98 -16.21
C ALA A 15 -2.02 19.07 -16.74
N GLY A 16 -1.76 19.08 -18.06
CA GLY A 16 -0.81 18.16 -18.70
C GLY A 16 0.62 18.26 -18.17
N GLU A 17 1.11 19.46 -17.88
CA GLU A 17 2.45 19.66 -17.30
C GLU A 17 2.53 19.09 -15.87
N TRP A 18 1.49 19.29 -15.05
CA TRP A 18 1.39 18.75 -13.70
C TRP A 18 1.30 17.22 -13.70
N LEU A 19 0.61 16.62 -14.68
CA LEU A 19 0.56 15.17 -14.82
C LEU A 19 1.95 14.60 -15.15
N LYS A 20 2.71 15.24 -16.04
CA LYS A 20 4.09 14.83 -16.35
C LYS A 20 5.02 14.96 -15.15
N ALA A 21 4.91 16.07 -14.42
CA ALA A 21 5.68 16.30 -13.19
C ALA A 21 5.35 15.23 -12.13
N TYR A 22 4.06 14.94 -11.93
CA TYR A 22 3.60 13.89 -11.02
C TYR A 22 4.16 12.52 -11.42
N SER A 23 4.02 12.11 -12.68
CA SER A 23 4.49 10.80 -13.14
C SER A 23 6.00 10.64 -12.97
N THR A 24 6.77 11.70 -13.27
CA THR A 24 8.23 11.70 -13.08
C THR A 24 8.60 11.58 -11.60
N ALA A 25 7.97 12.40 -10.74
CA ALA A 25 8.20 12.36 -9.30
C ALA A 25 7.79 11.01 -8.70
N LYS A 26 6.71 10.40 -9.20
CA LYS A 26 6.26 9.09 -8.76
C LYS A 26 7.23 7.98 -9.17
N ALA A 27 7.73 8.00 -10.40
CA ALA A 27 8.73 7.04 -10.87
C ALA A 27 10.03 7.11 -10.04
N GLU A 28 10.51 8.32 -9.73
CA GLU A 28 11.68 8.50 -8.88
C GLU A 28 11.41 8.03 -7.46
N SER A 29 10.24 8.35 -6.89
CA SER A 29 9.82 7.86 -5.58
C SER A 29 9.78 6.33 -5.52
N ASP A 30 9.28 5.66 -6.57
CA ASP A 30 9.21 4.21 -6.62
C ASP A 30 10.61 3.59 -6.72
N ARG A 31 11.51 4.20 -7.51
CA ARG A 31 12.92 3.79 -7.57
C ARG A 31 13.60 3.88 -6.21
N TRP A 32 13.42 4.98 -5.47
CA TRP A 32 13.98 5.11 -4.13
C TRP A 32 13.33 4.14 -3.13
N ALA A 33 12.04 3.82 -3.30
CA ALA A 33 11.36 2.82 -2.48
C ALA A 33 11.97 1.42 -2.67
N GLU A 34 12.32 1.05 -3.91
CA GLU A 34 13.02 -0.21 -4.19
C GLU A 34 14.41 -0.26 -3.54
N ILE A 35 15.19 0.80 -3.66
CA ILE A 35 16.51 0.91 -3.04
C ILE A 35 16.39 0.81 -1.52
N ALA A 36 15.44 1.52 -0.91
CA ALA A 36 15.18 1.48 0.52
C ALA A 36 14.77 0.06 0.98
N ALA A 37 13.94 -0.64 0.20
CA ALA A 37 13.54 -2.00 0.50
C ALA A 37 14.74 -2.97 0.44
N ALA A 38 15.62 -2.83 -0.55
CA ALA A 38 16.85 -3.63 -0.64
C ALA A 38 17.81 -3.35 0.52
N ALA A 39 18.05 -2.07 0.83
CA ALA A 39 18.89 -1.65 1.97
C ALA A 39 18.33 -2.18 3.29
N ARG A 40 17.00 -2.09 3.48
CA ARG A 40 16.32 -2.67 4.64
C ARG A 40 16.61 -4.16 4.75
N ARG A 41 16.34 -4.97 3.72
CA ARG A 41 16.62 -6.42 3.75
C ARG A 41 18.07 -6.73 4.17
N ASN A 42 19.04 -6.00 3.63
CA ASN A 42 20.45 -6.18 4.01
C ASN A 42 20.70 -5.86 5.49
N VAL A 43 20.09 -4.78 6.01
CA VAL A 43 20.18 -4.43 7.44
C VAL A 43 19.48 -5.49 8.31
N GLU A 44 18.32 -5.99 7.89
CA GLU A 44 17.57 -7.04 8.59
C GLU A 44 18.38 -8.34 8.65
N GLU A 45 19.01 -8.74 7.55
CA GLU A 45 19.90 -9.90 7.47
C GLU A 45 21.14 -9.74 8.36
N ALA A 46 21.79 -8.57 8.32
CA ALA A 46 22.94 -8.26 9.17
C ALA A 46 22.59 -8.25 10.66
N MET A 47 21.36 -7.86 11.01
CA MET A 47 20.88 -7.88 12.39
C MET A 47 20.55 -9.30 12.89
N GLY A 48 20.09 -10.19 12.02
CA GLY A 48 19.70 -11.55 12.40
C GLY A 48 18.67 -11.57 13.53
N ALA A 49 18.99 -12.24 14.64
CA ALA A 49 18.13 -12.35 15.81
C ALA A 49 18.37 -11.25 16.87
N ALA A 50 19.27 -10.30 16.63
CA ALA A 50 19.54 -9.23 17.58
C ALA A 50 18.36 -8.25 17.62
N GLU A 51 17.98 -7.76 18.81
CA GLU A 51 16.90 -6.76 18.93
C GLU A 51 17.41 -5.32 18.73
N VAL A 52 18.70 -5.08 18.90
CA VAL A 52 19.32 -3.75 18.83
C VAL A 52 20.51 -3.78 17.89
N GLY A 53 20.47 -2.93 16.86
CA GLY A 53 21.57 -2.71 15.93
C GLY A 53 22.43 -1.52 16.33
N LEU A 54 23.75 -1.70 16.37
CA LEU A 54 24.71 -0.63 16.62
C LEU A 54 25.48 -0.30 15.34
N VAL A 55 25.67 0.99 15.06
CA VAL A 55 26.60 1.49 14.02
C VAL A 55 27.61 2.39 14.73
N ASP A 56 28.91 2.12 14.56
CA ASP A 56 30.00 2.82 15.24
C ASP A 56 29.85 2.91 16.77
N GLY A 57 29.36 1.82 17.38
CA GLY A 57 29.12 1.74 18.82
C GLY A 57 27.92 2.55 19.33
N ARG A 58 27.15 3.19 18.44
CA ARG A 58 25.92 3.92 18.77
C ARG A 58 24.68 3.15 18.31
N LYS A 59 23.63 3.18 19.13
CA LYS A 59 22.35 2.55 18.83
C LYS A 59 21.72 3.20 17.58
N ALA A 60 21.59 2.43 16.52
CA ALA A 60 21.09 2.89 15.22
C ALA A 60 19.70 2.33 14.91
N LEU A 61 19.38 1.12 15.38
CA LEU A 61 18.11 0.45 15.09
C LEU A 61 17.61 -0.37 16.28
N THR A 62 16.30 -0.54 16.41
CA THR A 62 15.66 -1.46 17.36
C THR A 62 14.52 -2.16 16.67
N TRP A 63 14.49 -3.48 16.77
CA TRP A 63 13.33 -4.26 16.38
C TRP A 63 12.25 -4.16 17.44
N SER A 64 11.05 -3.78 17.02
CA SER A 64 9.85 -3.87 17.84
C SER A 64 8.89 -4.83 17.16
N PHE A 65 8.52 -5.91 17.84
CA PHE A 65 7.48 -6.81 17.37
C PHE A 65 6.11 -6.19 17.68
N VAL A 66 5.35 -5.88 16.63
CA VAL A 66 3.97 -5.41 16.76
C VAL A 66 3.05 -6.56 16.36
N GLU A 67 2.31 -7.09 17.34
CA GLU A 67 1.28 -8.09 17.08
C GLU A 67 0.05 -7.39 16.46
N ARG A 68 -0.40 -7.91 15.31
CA ARG A 68 -1.62 -7.43 14.64
C ARG A 68 -2.62 -8.58 14.52
N THR A 69 -3.68 -8.51 15.30
CA THR A 69 -4.84 -9.38 15.13
C THR A 69 -5.73 -8.84 14.02
N THR A 70 -5.98 -9.66 12.99
CA THR A 70 -6.89 -9.32 11.88
C THR A 70 -8.00 -10.35 11.83
N VAL A 71 -9.21 -9.92 11.48
CA VAL A 71 -10.34 -10.82 11.30
C VAL A 71 -10.13 -11.63 10.01
N ASP A 72 -10.18 -12.96 10.13
CA ASP A 72 -10.19 -13.86 8.97
C ASP A 72 -11.58 -13.83 8.32
N THR A 73 -11.77 -12.90 7.39
CA THR A 73 -13.04 -12.69 6.70
C THR A 73 -13.47 -13.89 5.85
N LYS A 74 -12.52 -14.71 5.41
CA LYS A 74 -12.83 -15.93 4.65
C LYS A 74 -13.46 -16.96 5.57
N LYS A 75 -12.82 -17.26 6.71
CA LYS A 75 -13.41 -18.17 7.71
C LYS A 75 -14.75 -17.66 8.21
N LEU A 76 -14.87 -16.34 8.45
CA LEU A 76 -16.14 -15.77 8.86
C LEU A 76 -17.24 -15.99 7.81
N ARG A 77 -16.90 -15.89 6.52
CA ARG A 77 -17.85 -16.17 5.42
C ARG A 77 -18.19 -17.65 5.31
N ASP A 78 -17.21 -18.53 5.48
CA ASP A 78 -17.40 -19.98 5.45
C ASP A 78 -18.30 -20.44 6.62
N ASP A 79 -18.16 -19.83 7.80
CA ASP A 79 -18.88 -20.20 9.02
C ASP A 79 -20.29 -19.57 9.13
N LEU A 80 -20.44 -18.27 8.84
CA LEU A 80 -21.71 -17.54 8.99
C LEU A 80 -22.57 -17.51 7.71
N GLY A 81 -21.96 -17.74 6.54
CA GLY A 81 -22.58 -17.45 5.25
C GLY A 81 -22.64 -15.95 4.92
N ASP A 82 -22.85 -15.64 3.65
CA ASP A 82 -22.78 -14.25 3.15
C ASP A 82 -23.98 -13.40 3.64
N ASP A 83 -25.17 -14.00 3.76
CA ASP A 83 -26.40 -13.33 4.22
C ASP A 83 -26.28 -12.76 5.65
N ALA A 84 -25.55 -13.46 6.53
CA ALA A 84 -25.33 -13.01 7.91
C ALA A 84 -24.20 -11.98 8.03
N LEU A 85 -23.31 -11.91 7.03
CA LEU A 85 -22.20 -10.96 6.98
C LEU A 85 -22.60 -9.59 6.41
N GLU A 86 -23.59 -9.57 5.52
CA GLU A 86 -24.00 -8.37 4.77
C GLU A 86 -24.27 -7.14 5.66
N PRO A 87 -24.94 -7.24 6.83
CA PRO A 87 -25.15 -6.09 7.73
C PRO A 87 -23.85 -5.49 8.31
N TYR A 88 -22.76 -6.27 8.33
CA TYR A 88 -21.46 -5.87 8.85
C TYR A 88 -20.51 -5.38 7.74
N MET A 89 -20.90 -5.52 6.47
CA MET A 89 -20.09 -5.05 5.34
C MET A 89 -20.28 -3.55 5.14
N ARG A 90 -19.17 -2.83 4.97
CA ARG A 90 -19.18 -1.41 4.61
C ARG A 90 -18.51 -1.21 3.26
N THR A 91 -19.29 -0.81 2.26
CA THR A 91 -18.77 -0.41 0.94
C THR A 91 -18.40 1.07 0.96
N THR A 92 -17.16 1.40 0.61
CA THR A 92 -16.69 2.79 0.46
C THR A 92 -16.20 3.00 -0.97
N ILE A 93 -16.85 3.91 -1.71
CA ILE A 93 -16.43 4.26 -3.08
C ILE A 93 -15.47 5.45 -2.98
N SER A 94 -14.17 5.20 -3.21
CA SER A 94 -13.14 6.24 -3.28
C SER A 94 -12.74 6.53 -4.73
N ARG A 95 -12.63 7.80 -5.11
CA ARG A 95 -12.01 8.20 -6.39
C ARG A 95 -10.51 7.99 -6.29
N GLN A 96 -9.95 7.12 -7.13
CA GLN A 96 -8.50 6.90 -7.21
C GLN A 96 -7.90 7.70 -8.36
N PHE A 97 -6.80 8.41 -8.09
CA PHE A 97 -5.97 9.01 -9.12
C PHE A 97 -4.99 7.95 -9.64
N ARG A 98 -5.08 7.61 -10.93
CA ARG A 98 -4.15 6.69 -11.61
C ARG A 98 -3.75 7.32 -12.95
N PRO A 99 -2.46 7.67 -13.15
CA PRO A 99 -1.98 8.04 -14.47
C PRO A 99 -2.11 6.83 -15.42
N CYS A 100 -2.42 7.06 -16.69
CA CYS A 100 -2.23 6.04 -17.72
C CYS A 100 -0.72 5.91 -17.99
N ALA A 101 -0.22 4.66 -18.00
CA ALA A 101 1.16 4.33 -18.33
C ALA A 101 1.47 4.62 -19.81
#